data_AF-A0A951MNZ8-F1
#
_entry.id   AF-A0A951MNZ8-F1
#
_cell.length_a   1.000
_cell.length_b   1.000
_cell.length_c   1.000
_cell.angle_alpha   90.00
_cell.angle_beta   90.00
_cell.angle_gamma   90.00
#
_symmetry.space_group_name_H-M   'P 1'
#
loop_
_entity.id
_entity.type
_entity.pdbx_description
1 polymer ?
#
loop_
_entity_poly.entity_id
_entity_poly.type
_entity_poly.pdbx_seq_one_letter_code
_entity_poly.pdbx_strand_id
1 'polypeptide(L)'
;MHVNVHAHVFTLRTVLSREAIRVITQRLEDRGLPPLVVRAVERLLDRLLDRPENLDERQILARLLAELREVAGFDRFVEENLARLPFATVIRGEGIERLQVDTLRAALDQLTTVMGGGGEVGKRPFDIVQTLRLALRSTITEVADELLDQMDPDDALVALMMDIHAPDEPARDRDNFLRQVAGTREAALQRPGRVLPFFAVHPERSDHFALMTGAIDEGGFLGVKLYPSLGYEVDGPELLRVYEYCIEKDVPVLLHCGHGGFYRRPEYIDYCDPARWEPVLTGDLEGLRVCFAHFGGWQSLGRPDGLDDGTWGATILRFMRERPNVYTDLAYHSDQMLDPADETHYFARLAELLRDEHLRRRILFGTDSWLLRLDMTDDVYWRYFRQHMAPADFDHIAGAAPKLFLGFPEAPGAAMRANLQRHVAWLSRHRAEVGARPPTWLLEAAGEAFEAGREPADWSQKSRSVRCTYRQCRAFMTPGQVRGGYLANRTTRLAELTYFRPQDPNFALVVDGLALNLVGCAEDTGAPYRESWTRAAAVERVMAVLRTGDSRLVDVAGLLDSMFDFEEALV
;
A
#
# COMPACT_ATOMS: atom_id res chain seq x y z
N MET A 1 0.10 -20.01 2.24
CA MET A 1 -0.64 -18.91 2.87
C MET A 1 -0.01 -18.54 4.19
N HIS A 2 0.98 -17.67 4.09
CA HIS A 2 1.36 -16.70 5.11
C HIS A 2 0.46 -15.46 5.04
N VAL A 3 0.44 -14.68 6.11
CA VAL A 3 -0.33 -13.45 6.25
C VAL A 3 0.56 -12.37 6.86
N ASN A 4 0.71 -11.25 6.16
CA ASN A 4 1.23 -10.02 6.72
C ASN A 4 0.12 -9.34 7.56
N VAL A 5 0.13 -9.48 8.88
CA VAL A 5 -0.98 -8.94 9.70
C VAL A 5 -0.95 -7.41 9.86
N HIS A 6 0.10 -6.76 9.39
CA HIS A 6 0.30 -5.33 9.59
C HIS A 6 0.87 -4.68 8.33
N ALA A 7 -0.03 -4.14 7.50
CA ALA A 7 0.32 -3.29 6.37
C ALA A 7 -0.66 -2.11 6.27
N HIS A 8 -0.16 -0.90 6.45
CA HIS A 8 -0.79 0.35 6.04
C HIS A 8 -0.93 0.47 4.52
N VAL A 9 -2.14 0.23 4.02
CA VAL A 9 -2.47 0.22 2.59
C VAL A 9 -3.45 1.36 2.27
N PHE A 10 -2.87 2.53 1.98
CA PHE A 10 -3.57 3.75 1.58
C PHE A 10 -2.68 4.60 0.66
N THR A 11 -3.27 5.55 -0.06
CA THR A 11 -2.54 6.56 -0.83
C THR A 11 -2.53 7.89 -0.09
N LEU A 12 -1.53 8.74 -0.33
CA LEU A 12 -1.51 10.11 0.20
C LEU A 12 -2.80 10.84 -0.15
N ARG A 13 -3.35 10.67 -1.36
CA ARG A 13 -4.63 11.29 -1.77
C ARG A 13 -5.80 10.95 -0.84
N THR A 14 -5.75 9.83 -0.12
CA THR A 14 -6.81 9.37 0.79
C THR A 14 -6.55 9.71 2.26
N VAL A 15 -5.37 10.24 2.60
CA VAL A 15 -5.01 10.63 3.98
C VAL A 15 -4.52 12.07 4.12
N LEU A 16 -4.16 12.73 3.01
CA LEU A 16 -3.46 14.02 3.06
C LEU A 16 -4.38 15.11 3.60
N SER A 17 -3.97 15.67 4.73
CA SER A 17 -4.55 16.83 5.41
C SER A 17 -3.38 17.66 5.93
N ARG A 18 -3.64 18.88 6.43
CA ARG A 18 -2.58 19.65 7.10
C ARG A 18 -2.01 18.88 8.30
N GLU A 19 -2.86 18.16 9.01
CA GLU A 19 -2.43 17.33 10.13
C GLU A 19 -1.62 16.11 9.67
N ALA A 20 -2.00 15.46 8.57
CA ALA A 20 -1.21 14.38 7.99
C ALA A 20 0.18 14.85 7.55
N ILE A 21 0.28 16.02 6.91
CA ILE A 21 1.57 16.61 6.51
C ILE A 21 2.43 16.85 7.76
N ARG A 22 1.84 17.40 8.83
CA ARG A 22 2.53 17.65 10.09
C ARG A 22 3.06 16.37 10.73
N VAL A 23 2.25 15.30 10.83
CA VAL A 23 2.73 14.04 11.43
C VAL A 23 3.73 13.30 10.54
N ILE A 24 3.61 13.40 9.21
CA ILE A 24 4.58 12.84 8.28
C ILE A 24 5.93 13.56 8.43
N THR A 25 5.92 14.89 8.43
CA THR A 25 7.14 15.70 8.58
C THR A 25 7.80 15.49 9.93
N GLN A 26 7.02 15.45 11.02
CA GLN A 26 7.52 15.09 12.36
C GLN A 26 8.23 13.71 12.34
N ARG A 27 7.60 12.69 11.73
CA ARG A 27 8.23 11.36 11.61
C ARG A 27 9.54 11.42 10.83
N LEU A 28 9.62 12.21 9.77
CA LEU A 28 10.86 12.40 9.03
C LEU A 28 11.95 13.07 9.89
N GLU A 29 11.59 14.06 10.72
CA GLU A 29 12.51 14.72 11.65
C GLU A 29 13.01 13.76 12.74
N ASP A 30 12.11 12.99 13.37
CA ASP A 30 12.46 12.02 14.41
C ASP A 30 13.40 10.94 13.90
N ARG A 31 13.33 10.65 12.60
CA ARG A 31 14.24 9.73 11.90
C ARG A 31 15.60 10.34 11.55
N GLY A 32 15.84 11.60 11.92
CA GLY A 32 17.10 12.30 11.71
C GLY A 32 17.31 12.79 10.28
N LEU A 33 16.24 12.94 9.48
CA LEU A 33 16.40 13.49 8.14
C LEU A 33 16.82 14.97 8.22
N PRO A 34 17.67 15.45 7.29
CA PRO A 34 18.10 16.84 7.29
C PRO A 34 16.91 17.81 7.20
N PRO A 35 16.89 18.90 8.00
CA PRO A 35 15.77 19.85 8.00
C PRO A 35 15.44 20.44 6.62
N LEU A 36 16.44 20.64 5.76
CA LEU A 36 16.23 21.11 4.39
C LEU A 36 15.40 20.11 3.55
N VAL A 37 15.62 18.80 3.74
CA VAL A 37 14.89 17.73 3.05
C VAL A 37 13.47 17.63 3.58
N VAL A 38 13.30 17.66 4.90
CA VAL A 38 11.97 17.63 5.52
C VAL A 38 11.12 18.78 5.02
N ARG A 39 11.66 20.01 4.99
CA ARG A 39 10.95 21.18 4.46
C ARG A 39 10.64 21.09 2.97
N ALA A 40 11.50 20.45 2.18
CA ALA A 40 11.20 20.21 0.76
C ALA A 40 10.05 19.20 0.58
N VAL A 41 10.02 18.14 1.38
CA VAL A 41 8.91 17.17 1.39
C VAL A 41 7.62 17.84 1.87
N GLU A 42 7.66 18.62 2.94
CA GLU A 42 6.52 19.41 3.45
C GLU A 42 5.90 20.26 2.34
N ARG A 43 6.71 21.06 1.65
CA ARG A 43 6.25 21.93 0.55
C ARG A 43 5.69 21.14 -0.63
N LEU A 44 6.28 19.99 -0.97
CA LEU A 44 5.74 19.11 -2.00
C LEU A 44 4.35 18.60 -1.61
N LEU A 45 4.19 18.14 -0.36
CA LEU A 45 2.93 17.63 0.14
C LEU A 45 1.87 18.74 0.25
N ASP A 46 2.24 19.95 0.67
CA ASP A 46 1.33 21.11 0.68
C ASP A 46 0.80 21.42 -0.73
N ARG A 47 1.68 21.39 -1.74
CA ARG A 47 1.25 21.56 -3.14
C ARG A 47 0.29 20.47 -3.60
N LEU A 48 0.54 19.21 -3.21
CA LEU A 48 -0.33 18.08 -3.53
C LEU A 48 -1.67 18.13 -2.79
N LEU A 49 -1.70 18.73 -1.59
CA LEU A 49 -2.92 18.97 -0.83
C LEU A 49 -3.83 20.00 -1.52
N ASP A 50 -3.23 21.05 -2.08
CA ASP A 50 -3.95 22.10 -2.82
C ASP A 50 -4.27 21.69 -4.27
N ARG A 51 -3.39 20.92 -4.91
CA ARG A 51 -3.52 20.44 -6.29
C ARG A 51 -3.12 18.96 -6.37
N PRO A 52 -4.09 18.05 -6.17
CA PRO A 52 -3.83 16.61 -6.24
C PRO A 52 -3.38 16.18 -7.65
N GLU A 53 -2.23 15.52 -7.72
CA GLU A 53 -1.63 15.00 -8.95
C GLU A 53 -1.04 13.61 -8.69
N ASN A 54 -1.13 12.71 -9.68
CA ASN A 54 -0.37 11.45 -9.67
C ASN A 54 0.99 11.71 -10.29
N LEU A 55 2.05 11.48 -9.52
CA LEU A 55 3.42 11.75 -9.95
C LEU A 55 4.17 10.45 -10.17
N ASP A 56 4.80 10.32 -11.34
CA ASP A 56 5.78 9.27 -11.57
C ASP A 56 7.12 9.57 -10.85
N GLU A 57 8.02 8.59 -10.82
CA GLU A 57 9.30 8.71 -10.10
C GLU A 57 10.14 9.89 -10.60
N ARG A 58 10.14 10.18 -11.91
CA ARG A 58 10.87 11.32 -12.47
C ARG A 58 10.27 12.63 -11.95
N GLN A 59 8.95 12.74 -11.96
CA GLN A 59 8.23 13.92 -11.51
C GLN A 59 8.42 14.17 -10.01
N ILE A 60 8.39 13.12 -9.18
CA ILE A 60 8.67 13.21 -7.74
C ILE A 60 10.09 13.75 -7.53
N LEU A 61 11.09 13.12 -8.16
CA LEU A 61 12.49 13.53 -8.04
C LEU A 61 12.72 14.98 -8.50
N ALA A 62 12.20 15.34 -9.67
CA ALA A 62 12.34 16.69 -10.21
C ALA A 62 11.68 17.74 -9.32
N ARG A 63 10.49 17.47 -8.77
CA ARG A 63 9.81 18.40 -7.86
C ARG A 63 10.49 18.50 -6.51
N LEU A 64 10.96 17.39 -5.92
CA LEU A 64 11.72 17.43 -4.67
C LEU A 64 13.00 18.27 -4.82
N LEU A 65 13.75 18.09 -5.91
CA LEU A 65 14.92 18.92 -6.21
C LEU A 65 14.55 20.39 -6.43
N ALA A 66 13.42 20.66 -7.07
CA ALA A 66 12.92 22.02 -7.21
C ALA A 66 12.53 22.64 -5.86
N GLU A 67 11.83 21.91 -4.97
CA GLU A 67 11.51 22.40 -3.63
C GLU A 67 12.75 22.64 -2.79
N LEU A 68 13.76 21.76 -2.86
CA LEU A 68 15.02 21.90 -2.13
C LEU A 68 15.71 23.23 -2.45
N ARG A 69 15.74 23.63 -3.73
CA ARG A 69 16.31 24.93 -4.17
C ARG A 69 15.59 26.13 -3.57
N GLU A 70 14.30 25.99 -3.27
CA GLU A 70 13.50 27.05 -2.67
C GLU A 70 13.65 27.11 -1.14
N VAL A 71 14.33 26.15 -0.51
CA VAL A 71 14.54 26.16 0.94
C VAL A 71 15.69 27.10 1.30
N ALA A 72 15.41 28.10 2.14
CA ALA A 72 16.41 29.05 2.61
C ALA A 72 17.64 28.34 3.22
N GLY A 73 18.83 28.73 2.77
CA GLY A 73 20.10 28.13 3.18
C GLY A 73 20.58 26.97 2.31
N PHE A 74 19.75 26.47 1.37
CA PHE A 74 20.17 25.41 0.45
C PHE A 74 21.32 25.83 -0.47
N ASP A 75 21.25 27.01 -1.10
CA ASP A 75 22.34 27.49 -1.97
C ASP A 75 23.67 27.60 -1.20
N ARG A 76 23.64 28.14 0.03
CA ARG A 76 24.81 28.21 0.92
C ARG A 76 25.32 26.82 1.29
N PHE A 77 24.42 25.89 1.62
CA PHE A 77 24.78 24.50 1.92
C PHE A 77 25.49 23.85 0.73
N VAL A 78 24.98 24.05 -0.49
CA VAL A 78 25.60 23.55 -1.72
C VAL A 78 26.97 24.20 -1.92
N GLU A 79 27.12 25.51 -1.75
CA GLU A 79 28.39 26.24 -1.82
C GLU A 79 29.44 25.75 -0.81
N GLU A 80 29.04 25.54 0.44
CA GLU A 80 29.94 25.10 1.52
C GLU A 80 30.37 23.63 1.38
N ASN A 81 29.55 22.80 0.71
CA ASN A 81 29.82 21.38 0.53
C ASN A 81 30.18 20.98 -0.91
N LEU A 82 30.26 21.95 -1.82
CA LEU A 82 30.58 21.77 -3.25
C LEU A 82 31.92 21.05 -3.44
N ALA A 83 32.90 21.27 -2.55
CA ALA A 83 34.20 20.59 -2.58
C ALA A 83 34.14 19.10 -2.17
N ARG A 84 33.07 18.66 -1.51
CA ARG A 84 32.83 17.26 -1.10
C ARG A 84 31.92 16.51 -2.08
N LEU A 85 31.26 17.23 -2.99
CA LEU A 85 30.48 16.65 -4.07
C LEU A 85 31.43 16.28 -5.23
N PRO A 86 31.52 15.01 -5.66
CA PRO A 86 32.50 14.57 -6.66
C PRO A 86 32.13 14.95 -8.11
N PHE A 87 31.32 15.99 -8.30
CA PHE A 87 30.91 16.48 -9.63
C PHE A 87 30.95 18.00 -9.71
N ALA A 88 31.37 18.54 -10.85
CA ALA A 88 31.19 19.93 -11.24
C ALA A 88 29.82 20.11 -11.91
N THR A 89 28.73 19.98 -11.17
CA THR A 89 27.38 20.19 -11.73
C THR A 89 26.96 21.61 -11.42
N VAL A 90 27.21 22.46 -12.41
CA VAL A 90 26.59 23.76 -12.51
C VAL A 90 25.17 23.52 -13.04
N ILE A 91 24.15 23.51 -12.18
CA ILE A 91 22.75 23.61 -12.62
C ILE A 91 22.55 25.02 -13.16
N ARG A 92 22.90 25.26 -14.42
CA ARG A 92 22.62 26.51 -15.14
C ARG A 92 21.57 26.23 -16.20
N GLY A 93 20.31 26.58 -15.90
CA GLY A 93 19.20 26.58 -16.85
C GLY A 93 17.86 26.16 -16.25
N GLU A 94 16.79 26.52 -16.94
CA GLU A 94 15.46 25.88 -16.82
C GLU A 94 15.54 24.47 -17.45
N GLY A 95 14.99 23.43 -16.82
CA GLY A 95 15.00 22.08 -17.40
C GLY A 95 15.44 20.91 -16.53
N ILE A 96 15.42 20.98 -15.19
CA ILE A 96 15.76 19.82 -14.31
C ILE A 96 14.90 18.60 -14.69
N GLU A 97 13.65 18.84 -15.08
CA GLU A 97 12.68 17.86 -15.58
C GLU A 97 13.11 17.11 -16.87
N ARG A 98 14.15 17.59 -17.58
CA ARG A 98 14.69 16.95 -18.79
C ARG A 98 15.83 15.97 -18.52
N LEU A 99 16.32 15.90 -17.28
CA LEU A 99 17.39 14.98 -16.88
C LEU A 99 16.88 13.52 -16.81
N GLN A 100 17.80 12.57 -16.99
CA GLN A 100 17.51 11.15 -16.81
C GLN A 100 17.23 10.86 -15.32
N VAL A 101 16.36 9.87 -15.05
CA VAL A 101 15.93 9.51 -13.68
C VAL A 101 17.12 9.14 -12.81
N ASP A 102 18.07 8.35 -13.34
CA ASP A 102 19.26 7.95 -12.58
C ASP A 102 20.16 9.14 -12.22
N THR A 103 20.19 10.19 -13.06
CA THR A 103 20.91 11.43 -12.75
C THR A 103 20.23 12.20 -11.63
N LEU A 104 18.90 12.30 -11.65
CA LEU A 104 18.14 12.98 -10.59
C LEU A 104 18.26 12.23 -9.26
N ARG A 105 18.20 10.90 -9.30
CA ARG A 105 18.38 10.02 -8.15
C ARG A 105 19.77 10.17 -7.54
N ALA A 106 20.82 10.04 -8.35
CA ALA A 106 22.20 10.18 -7.89
C ALA A 106 22.46 11.57 -7.27
N ALA A 107 21.90 12.63 -7.86
CA ALA A 107 22.03 13.97 -7.32
C ALA A 107 21.37 14.12 -5.94
N LEU A 108 20.15 13.60 -5.78
CA LEU A 108 19.43 13.62 -4.51
C LEU A 108 20.18 12.82 -3.44
N ASP A 109 20.57 11.58 -3.74
CA ASP A 109 21.29 10.68 -2.82
C ASP A 109 22.63 11.27 -2.35
N GLN A 110 23.35 11.94 -3.24
CA GLN A 110 24.63 12.56 -2.91
C GLN A 110 24.45 13.81 -2.04
N LEU A 111 23.50 14.70 -2.39
CA LEU A 111 23.18 15.89 -1.58
C LEU A 111 22.86 15.49 -0.14
N THR A 112 22.08 14.44 0.01
CA THR A 112 21.60 13.99 1.31
C THR A 112 22.63 13.23 2.12
N THR A 113 23.51 12.46 1.46
CA THR A 113 24.65 11.82 2.12
C THR A 113 25.58 12.88 2.73
N VAL A 114 25.79 13.98 1.99
CA VAL A 114 26.57 15.12 2.47
C VAL A 114 25.87 15.86 3.61
N MET A 115 24.54 16.02 3.54
CA MET A 115 23.75 16.60 4.64
C MET A 115 23.75 15.73 5.90
N GLY A 116 23.75 14.40 5.75
CA GLY A 116 23.64 13.43 6.84
C GLY A 116 24.93 13.15 7.61
N GLY A 117 26.06 13.78 7.27
CA GLY A 117 27.27 13.72 8.09
C GLY A 117 27.83 12.31 8.30
N GLY A 118 27.97 11.50 7.25
CA GLY A 118 28.83 10.29 7.25
C GLY A 118 28.51 9.18 8.27
N GLY A 119 27.31 9.13 8.86
CA GLY A 119 26.92 8.10 9.83
C GLY A 119 25.80 7.18 9.32
N GLU A 120 25.99 5.87 9.54
CA GLU A 120 25.05 4.74 9.39
C GLU A 120 24.66 4.30 7.96
N VAL A 121 25.14 3.11 7.61
CA VAL A 121 24.67 2.32 6.47
C VAL A 121 23.23 1.88 6.76
N GLY A 122 22.24 2.53 6.14
CA GLY A 122 20.85 2.03 6.18
C GLY A 122 19.74 3.06 5.99
N LYS A 123 19.98 4.35 6.20
CA LYS A 123 18.93 5.40 6.16
C LYS A 123 19.21 6.39 5.03
N ARG A 124 18.78 6.10 3.79
CA ARG A 124 19.07 6.96 2.63
C ARG A 124 17.78 7.58 2.10
N PRO A 125 17.74 8.86 1.70
CA PRO A 125 16.52 9.46 1.17
C PRO A 125 16.04 8.96 -0.20
N PHE A 126 16.78 8.05 -0.85
CA PHE A 126 16.20 7.13 -1.84
C PHE A 126 14.92 6.46 -1.30
N ASP A 127 14.92 6.13 -0.01
CA ASP A 127 13.83 5.49 0.70
C ASP A 127 12.60 6.42 0.76
N ILE A 128 12.78 7.75 0.84
CA ILE A 128 11.67 8.73 0.77
C ILE A 128 11.05 8.75 -0.62
N VAL A 129 11.85 8.76 -1.69
CA VAL A 129 11.33 8.81 -3.06
C VAL A 129 10.55 7.54 -3.38
N GLN A 130 11.07 6.37 -2.99
CA GLN A 130 10.37 5.10 -3.15
C GLN A 130 9.09 5.04 -2.31
N THR A 131 9.16 5.50 -1.05
CA THR A 131 8.01 5.66 -0.16
C THR A 131 6.93 6.54 -0.81
N LEU A 132 7.30 7.72 -1.32
CA LEU A 132 6.39 8.62 -2.02
C LEU A 132 5.85 8.02 -3.32
N ARG A 133 6.66 7.25 -4.07
CA ARG A 133 6.23 6.58 -5.30
C ARG A 133 5.10 5.59 -5.03
N LEU A 134 5.21 4.81 -3.95
CA LEU A 134 4.17 3.89 -3.52
C LEU A 134 2.96 4.65 -2.95
N ALA A 135 3.22 5.67 -2.12
CA ALA A 135 2.16 6.46 -1.49
C ALA A 135 1.36 7.33 -2.48
N LEU A 136 1.94 7.71 -3.62
CA LEU A 136 1.31 8.53 -4.68
C LEU A 136 0.69 7.70 -5.81
N ARG A 137 0.54 6.38 -5.63
CA ARG A 137 -0.25 5.54 -6.53
C ARG A 137 -1.68 6.08 -6.67
N SER A 138 -2.31 5.75 -7.80
CA SER A 138 -3.61 6.32 -8.18
C SER A 138 -4.74 5.76 -7.31
N THR A 139 -4.61 4.49 -6.91
CA THR A 139 -5.62 3.75 -6.15
C THR A 139 -4.97 2.98 -4.99
N ILE A 140 -5.78 2.61 -4.00
CA ILE A 140 -5.35 1.75 -2.90
C ILE A 140 -5.04 0.33 -3.41
N THR A 141 -5.76 -0.15 -4.44
CA THR A 141 -5.48 -1.42 -5.12
C THR A 141 -4.06 -1.46 -5.71
N GLU A 142 -3.60 -0.39 -6.38
CA GLU A 142 -2.23 -0.33 -6.90
C GLU A 142 -1.17 -0.40 -5.79
N VAL A 143 -1.46 0.15 -4.59
CA VAL A 143 -0.57 0.01 -3.42
C VAL A 143 -0.56 -1.43 -2.94
N ALA A 144 -1.74 -2.05 -2.85
CA ALA A 144 -1.87 -3.45 -2.45
C ALA A 144 -1.11 -4.37 -3.43
N ASP A 145 -1.23 -4.14 -4.74
CA ASP A 145 -0.55 -4.92 -5.78
C ASP A 145 0.96 -4.92 -5.61
N GLU A 146 1.57 -3.76 -5.39
CA GLU A 146 3.02 -3.66 -5.19
C GLU A 146 3.50 -4.44 -3.95
N LEU A 147 2.66 -4.54 -2.91
CA LEU A 147 2.97 -5.35 -1.73
C LEU A 147 2.70 -6.85 -1.99
N LEU A 148 1.63 -7.19 -2.69
CA LEU A 148 1.25 -8.56 -3.01
C LEU A 148 2.17 -9.23 -4.05
N ASP A 149 2.75 -8.45 -4.97
CA ASP A 149 3.71 -8.92 -5.99
C ASP A 149 4.98 -9.53 -5.37
N GLN A 150 5.25 -9.23 -4.08
CA GLN A 150 6.36 -9.76 -3.31
C GLN A 150 5.96 -11.00 -2.48
N MET A 151 4.72 -11.46 -2.58
CA MET A 151 4.14 -12.54 -1.76
C MET A 151 3.65 -13.69 -2.65
N ASP A 152 3.52 -14.89 -2.08
CA ASP A 152 3.03 -16.04 -2.85
C ASP A 152 1.55 -15.85 -3.25
N PRO A 153 1.06 -16.51 -4.32
CA PRO A 153 -0.31 -16.35 -4.83
C PRO A 153 -1.43 -16.59 -3.81
N ASP A 154 -1.19 -17.42 -2.79
CA ASP A 154 -2.17 -17.76 -1.74
C ASP A 154 -1.98 -16.97 -0.43
N ASP A 155 -0.97 -16.11 -0.33
CA ASP A 155 -0.71 -15.35 0.90
C ASP A 155 -1.71 -14.21 1.08
N ALA A 156 -1.68 -13.46 2.18
CA ALA A 156 -2.57 -12.32 2.35
C ALA A 156 -1.90 -11.18 3.11
N LEU A 157 -2.45 -9.98 3.00
CA LEU A 157 -2.10 -8.87 3.86
C LEU A 157 -3.34 -8.29 4.53
N VAL A 158 -3.17 -7.81 5.75
CA VAL A 158 -4.18 -7.02 6.45
C VAL A 158 -3.94 -5.56 6.09
N ALA A 159 -4.91 -4.97 5.39
CA ALA A 159 -4.88 -3.58 4.97
C ALA A 159 -5.42 -2.68 6.08
N LEU A 160 -4.49 -1.97 6.73
CA LEU A 160 -4.76 -1.05 7.83
C LEU A 160 -4.95 0.37 7.30
N MET A 161 -6.15 0.90 7.49
CA MET A 161 -6.42 2.33 7.28
C MET A 161 -5.70 3.21 8.31
N MET A 162 -5.67 4.51 8.05
CA MET A 162 -5.28 5.57 8.98
C MET A 162 -6.36 6.66 9.06
N ASP A 163 -6.77 7.02 10.28
CA ASP A 163 -7.66 8.17 10.53
C ASP A 163 -6.87 9.28 11.24
N ILE A 164 -6.17 10.11 10.46
CA ILE A 164 -5.41 11.27 10.95
C ILE A 164 -6.37 12.46 11.03
N HIS A 165 -7.32 12.37 11.96
CA HIS A 165 -8.35 13.38 12.18
C HIS A 165 -7.75 14.67 12.74
N ALA A 166 -8.39 15.80 12.47
CA ALA A 166 -8.06 17.09 13.09
C ALA A 166 -9.35 17.70 13.67
N PRO A 167 -9.29 18.38 14.84
CA PRO A 167 -10.49 18.92 15.50
C PRO A 167 -11.37 19.81 14.59
N ASP A 168 -10.75 20.59 13.70
CA ASP A 168 -11.43 21.45 12.73
C ASP A 168 -11.36 20.86 11.31
N GLU A 169 -11.74 19.58 11.14
CA GLU A 169 -11.64 18.86 9.87
C GLU A 169 -12.43 19.55 8.74
N PRO A 170 -11.76 20.02 7.67
CA PRO A 170 -12.44 20.54 6.49
C PRO A 170 -13.16 19.42 5.72
N ALA A 171 -14.24 19.76 5.01
CA ALA A 171 -14.99 18.80 4.18
C ALA A 171 -14.11 17.99 3.21
N ARG A 172 -13.06 18.61 2.65
CA ARG A 172 -12.07 17.93 1.80
C ARG A 172 -11.37 16.78 2.50
N ASP A 173 -10.97 16.98 3.76
CA ASP A 173 -10.17 16.00 4.52
C ASP A 173 -11.08 14.84 4.95
N ARG A 174 -12.34 15.15 5.28
CA ARG A 174 -13.41 14.14 5.43
C ARG A 174 -13.62 13.34 4.15
N ASP A 175 -13.70 13.98 2.99
CA ASP A 175 -13.83 13.29 1.69
C ASP A 175 -12.61 12.41 1.38
N ASN A 176 -11.40 12.79 1.82
CA ASN A 176 -10.21 11.94 1.72
C ASN A 176 -10.40 10.65 2.52
N PHE A 177 -10.86 10.76 3.79
CA PHE A 177 -11.12 9.61 4.64
C PHE A 177 -12.20 8.68 4.06
N LEU A 178 -13.32 9.23 3.57
CA LEU A 178 -14.37 8.44 2.90
C LEU A 178 -13.86 7.76 1.62
N ARG A 179 -12.97 8.42 0.87
CA ARG A 179 -12.28 7.79 -0.27
C ARG A 179 -11.33 6.68 0.15
N GLN A 180 -10.71 6.77 1.34
CA GLN A 180 -9.91 5.69 1.90
C GLN A 180 -10.79 4.47 2.17
N VAL A 181 -11.94 4.64 2.84
CA VAL A 181 -12.90 3.55 3.10
C VAL A 181 -13.31 2.86 1.80
N ALA A 182 -13.70 3.65 0.78
CA ALA A 182 -14.11 3.12 -0.52
C ALA A 182 -12.97 2.40 -1.25
N GLY A 183 -11.75 2.97 -1.24
CA GLY A 183 -10.58 2.39 -1.88
C GLY A 183 -10.09 1.11 -1.20
N THR A 184 -10.15 1.03 0.14
CA THR A 184 -9.80 -0.18 0.88
C THR A 184 -10.82 -1.30 0.64
N ARG A 185 -12.11 -0.97 0.55
CA ARG A 185 -13.16 -1.92 0.12
C ARG A 185 -12.92 -2.40 -1.31
N GLU A 186 -12.59 -1.48 -2.22
CA GLU A 186 -12.30 -1.81 -3.61
C GLU A 186 -11.09 -2.73 -3.75
N ALA A 187 -9.99 -2.47 -3.02
CA ALA A 187 -8.83 -3.36 -2.97
C ALA A 187 -9.17 -4.77 -2.50
N ALA A 188 -10.06 -4.92 -1.51
CA ALA A 188 -10.55 -6.22 -1.07
C ALA A 188 -11.40 -6.94 -2.15
N LEU A 189 -12.15 -6.22 -3.00
CA LEU A 189 -12.86 -6.81 -4.14
C LEU A 189 -11.91 -7.17 -5.29
N GLN A 190 -10.94 -6.29 -5.59
CA GLN A 190 -10.03 -6.50 -6.71
C GLN A 190 -9.02 -7.62 -6.42
N ARG A 191 -8.67 -7.83 -5.15
CA ARG A 191 -7.77 -8.88 -4.68
C ARG A 191 -8.48 -9.73 -3.61
N PRO A 192 -9.55 -10.46 -4.00
CA PRO A 192 -10.43 -11.15 -3.06
C PRO A 192 -9.66 -12.22 -2.29
N GLY A 193 -9.76 -12.20 -0.96
CA GLY A 193 -9.07 -13.13 -0.07
C GLY A 193 -7.56 -12.93 0.07
N ARG A 194 -7.00 -11.90 -0.60
CA ARG A 194 -5.59 -11.49 -0.51
C ARG A 194 -5.43 -10.19 0.28
N VAL A 195 -6.39 -9.27 0.16
CA VAL A 195 -6.45 -8.02 0.92
C VAL A 195 -7.56 -8.14 1.97
N LEU A 196 -7.18 -8.06 3.25
CA LEU A 196 -8.06 -8.22 4.39
C LEU A 196 -8.25 -6.87 5.09
N PRO A 197 -9.38 -6.16 4.87
CA PRO A 197 -9.50 -4.74 5.22
C PRO A 197 -9.86 -4.51 6.71
N PHE A 198 -9.14 -3.61 7.37
CA PHE A 198 -9.40 -3.16 8.75
C PHE A 198 -9.73 -1.66 8.79
N PHE A 199 -10.81 -1.31 9.48
CA PHE A 199 -11.35 0.05 9.51
C PHE A 199 -10.67 0.88 10.59
N ALA A 200 -10.13 2.06 10.26
CA ALA A 200 -9.53 2.95 11.25
C ALA A 200 -10.59 3.77 11.99
N VAL A 201 -10.50 3.80 13.32
CA VAL A 201 -11.40 4.60 14.17
C VAL A 201 -10.63 5.73 14.84
N HIS A 202 -11.19 6.94 14.76
CA HIS A 202 -10.83 8.08 15.60
C HIS A 202 -12.09 8.60 16.31
N PRO A 203 -12.17 8.54 17.66
CA PRO A 203 -13.42 8.81 18.39
C PRO A 203 -13.89 10.28 18.27
N GLU A 204 -12.98 11.23 18.04
CA GLU A 204 -13.35 12.64 17.80
C GLU A 204 -14.12 12.87 16.49
N ARG A 205 -14.06 11.93 15.53
CA ARG A 205 -14.90 11.98 14.33
C ARG A 205 -16.34 11.63 14.73
N SER A 206 -17.23 12.61 14.72
CA SER A 206 -18.61 12.46 15.23
C SER A 206 -19.42 11.26 14.68
N ASP A 207 -19.13 10.79 13.47
CA ASP A 207 -19.79 9.65 12.83
C ASP A 207 -18.93 8.38 12.72
N HIS A 208 -17.80 8.32 13.46
CA HIS A 208 -16.86 7.18 13.44
C HIS A 208 -17.57 5.84 13.63
N PHE A 209 -18.49 5.75 14.59
CA PHE A 209 -19.20 4.52 14.90
C PHE A 209 -20.09 4.08 13.73
N ALA A 210 -20.86 5.01 13.14
CA ALA A 210 -21.76 4.70 12.02
C ALA A 210 -20.97 4.28 10.76
N LEU A 211 -19.85 4.95 10.48
CA LEU A 211 -18.97 4.58 9.37
C LEU A 211 -18.35 3.19 9.60
N MET A 212 -17.87 2.93 10.82
CA MET A 212 -17.28 1.64 11.20
C MET A 212 -18.30 0.49 11.06
N THR A 213 -19.50 0.64 11.64
CA THR A 213 -20.52 -0.42 11.56
C THR A 213 -20.97 -0.65 10.12
N GLY A 214 -21.15 0.40 9.32
CA GLY A 214 -21.46 0.26 7.90
C GLY A 214 -20.34 -0.46 7.12
N ALA A 215 -19.07 -0.14 7.42
CA ALA A 215 -17.93 -0.81 6.81
C ALA A 215 -17.85 -2.30 7.18
N ILE A 216 -18.14 -2.67 8.43
CA ILE A 216 -18.06 -4.06 8.91
C ILE A 216 -19.28 -4.89 8.46
N ASP A 217 -20.49 -4.37 8.61
CA ASP A 217 -21.72 -5.10 8.32
C ASP A 217 -21.98 -5.22 6.80
N GLU A 218 -21.63 -4.19 6.03
CA GLU A 218 -21.97 -4.09 4.60
C GLU A 218 -20.76 -3.91 3.67
N GLY A 219 -19.63 -3.45 4.20
CA GLY A 219 -18.43 -3.12 3.44
C GLY A 219 -17.37 -4.22 3.38
N GLY A 220 -17.58 -5.36 4.04
CA GLY A 220 -16.64 -6.48 4.05
C GLY A 220 -15.41 -6.26 4.93
N PHE A 221 -15.40 -5.27 5.82
CA PHE A 221 -14.30 -5.05 6.75
C PHE A 221 -14.22 -6.15 7.80
N LEU A 222 -13.01 -6.66 8.01
CA LEU A 222 -12.72 -7.81 8.86
C LEU A 222 -12.38 -7.45 10.30
N GLY A 223 -11.91 -6.22 10.53
CA GLY A 223 -11.32 -5.77 11.80
C GLY A 223 -11.34 -4.26 11.97
N VAL A 224 -10.89 -3.81 13.14
CA VAL A 224 -10.74 -2.39 13.51
C VAL A 224 -9.26 -2.07 13.77
N LYS A 225 -8.80 -0.91 13.30
CA LYS A 225 -7.48 -0.34 13.59
C LYS A 225 -7.62 0.86 14.52
N LEU A 226 -6.81 0.89 15.58
CA LEU A 226 -6.67 2.03 16.48
C LEU A 226 -5.25 2.59 16.46
N TYR A 227 -5.13 3.89 16.71
CA TYR A 227 -3.89 4.65 16.73
C TYR A 227 -3.95 5.76 17.81
N PRO A 228 -3.91 5.41 19.11
CA PRO A 228 -4.18 6.34 20.23
C PRO A 228 -3.30 7.58 20.26
N SER A 229 -2.04 7.47 19.83
CA SER A 229 -1.10 8.60 19.76
C SER A 229 -1.53 9.72 18.81
N LEU A 230 -2.57 9.52 17.98
CA LEU A 230 -3.22 10.57 17.21
C LEU A 230 -4.17 11.45 18.06
N GLY A 231 -4.31 11.16 19.35
CA GLY A 231 -4.81 12.09 20.35
C GLY A 231 -6.07 11.66 21.08
N TYR A 232 -6.24 10.36 21.33
CA TYR A 232 -7.35 9.85 22.10
C TYR A 232 -6.91 8.75 23.08
N GLU A 233 -7.53 8.72 24.26
CA GLU A 233 -7.35 7.65 25.24
C GLU A 233 -8.21 6.43 24.89
N VAL A 234 -7.77 5.24 25.29
CA VAL A 234 -8.36 3.96 24.88
C VAL A 234 -9.58 3.53 25.69
N ASP A 235 -9.81 4.13 26.86
CA ASP A 235 -10.86 3.81 27.82
C ASP A 235 -12.03 4.82 27.81
N GLY A 236 -12.03 5.75 26.85
CA GLY A 236 -13.12 6.71 26.65
C GLY A 236 -14.43 6.05 26.18
N PRO A 237 -15.60 6.64 26.51
CA PRO A 237 -16.92 6.02 26.25
C PRO A 237 -17.19 5.72 24.77
N GLU A 238 -16.71 6.56 23.86
CA GLU A 238 -16.85 6.32 22.41
C GLU A 238 -16.12 5.06 21.95
N LEU A 239 -14.95 4.76 22.54
CA LEU A 239 -14.21 3.54 22.23
C LEU A 239 -14.76 2.31 22.97
N LEU A 240 -15.27 2.47 24.20
CA LEU A 240 -15.96 1.38 24.89
C LEU A 240 -17.13 0.84 24.05
N ARG A 241 -17.91 1.74 23.45
CA ARG A 241 -18.99 1.38 22.52
C ARG A 241 -18.46 0.64 21.27
N VAL A 242 -17.30 1.02 20.76
CA VAL A 242 -16.62 0.30 19.66
C VAL A 242 -16.24 -1.11 20.10
N TYR A 243 -15.69 -1.29 21.31
CA TYR A 243 -15.30 -2.61 21.83
C TYR A 243 -16.48 -3.53 22.08
N GLU A 244 -17.58 -3.00 22.62
CA GLU A 244 -18.84 -3.74 22.80
C GLU A 244 -19.34 -4.28 21.45
N TYR A 245 -19.36 -3.43 20.42
CA TYR A 245 -19.70 -3.86 19.06
C TYR A 245 -18.71 -4.92 18.52
N CYS A 246 -17.41 -4.74 18.76
CA CYS A 246 -16.40 -5.71 18.34
C CYS A 246 -16.60 -7.07 19.02
N ILE A 247 -17.01 -7.12 20.28
CA ILE A 247 -17.37 -8.39 20.94
C ILE A 247 -18.64 -8.99 20.33
N GLU A 248 -19.71 -8.21 20.19
CA GLU A 248 -20.98 -8.68 19.63
C GLU A 248 -20.79 -9.28 18.24
N LYS A 249 -19.97 -8.62 17.40
CA LYS A 249 -19.72 -9.03 16.02
C LYS A 249 -18.49 -9.91 15.86
N ASP A 250 -17.79 -10.28 16.93
CA ASP A 250 -16.56 -11.08 16.91
C ASP A 250 -15.45 -10.45 16.03
N VAL A 251 -15.32 -9.13 16.04
CA VAL A 251 -14.37 -8.34 15.24
C VAL A 251 -13.05 -8.16 16.01
N PRO A 252 -11.88 -8.51 15.44
CA PRO A 252 -10.59 -8.24 16.03
C PRO A 252 -10.23 -6.75 15.98
N VAL A 253 -9.53 -6.28 17.00
CA VAL A 253 -8.94 -4.94 17.09
C VAL A 253 -7.42 -5.06 16.97
N LEU A 254 -6.80 -4.25 16.13
CA LEU A 254 -5.35 -4.06 16.08
C LEU A 254 -5.05 -2.62 16.50
N LEU A 255 -4.30 -2.42 17.58
CA LEU A 255 -3.92 -1.08 18.04
C LEU A 255 -2.44 -0.81 17.80
N HIS A 256 -2.10 0.42 17.48
CA HIS A 256 -0.73 0.89 17.54
C HIS A 256 -0.22 0.87 19.00
N CYS A 257 0.80 0.08 19.30
CA CYS A 257 1.37 -0.07 20.64
C CYS A 257 2.90 -0.02 20.61
N GLY A 258 3.46 1.11 20.17
CA GLY A 258 4.89 1.35 20.16
C GLY A 258 5.25 2.78 20.51
N HIS A 259 6.50 2.99 20.92
CA HIS A 259 7.03 4.31 21.31
C HIS A 259 7.28 5.26 20.13
N GLY A 260 7.22 4.75 18.89
CA GLY A 260 7.43 5.52 17.65
C GLY A 260 6.18 5.56 16.76
N GLY A 261 6.37 5.92 15.49
CA GLY A 261 5.28 6.02 14.51
C GLY A 261 4.73 7.44 14.39
N PHE A 262 3.44 7.58 14.08
CA PHE A 262 2.79 8.88 13.99
C PHE A 262 2.20 9.30 15.33
N TYR A 263 2.34 10.56 15.71
CA TYR A 263 1.72 11.08 16.91
C TYR A 263 1.29 12.53 16.74
N ARG A 264 0.21 12.93 17.40
CA ARG A 264 -0.25 14.32 17.37
C ARG A 264 0.69 15.20 18.19
N ARG A 265 0.97 14.78 19.42
CA ARG A 265 1.90 15.42 20.34
C ARG A 265 2.76 14.34 21.02
N PRO A 266 4.01 14.64 21.41
CA PRO A 266 4.87 13.64 22.06
C PRO A 266 4.22 13.01 23.30
N GLU A 267 3.45 13.80 24.07
CA GLU A 267 2.79 13.31 25.30
C GLU A 267 1.71 12.25 25.01
N TYR A 268 1.21 12.18 23.78
CA TYR A 268 0.17 11.21 23.40
C TYR A 268 0.77 9.85 23.03
N ILE A 269 2.09 9.72 22.93
CA ILE A 269 2.73 8.41 22.82
C ILE A 269 2.33 7.54 24.01
N ASP A 270 2.20 8.12 25.21
CA ASP A 270 1.77 7.41 26.43
C ASP A 270 0.31 6.93 26.37
N TYR A 271 -0.51 7.38 25.41
CA TYR A 271 -1.84 6.80 25.18
C TYR A 271 -1.77 5.41 24.54
N CYS A 272 -0.62 5.05 23.96
CA CYS A 272 -0.34 3.73 23.43
C CYS A 272 0.20 2.76 24.50
N ASP A 273 0.40 3.22 25.74
CA ASP A 273 0.90 2.36 26.83
C ASP A 273 -0.10 1.22 27.09
N PRO A 274 0.32 -0.06 27.00
CA PRO A 274 -0.55 -1.19 27.23
C PRO A 274 -1.21 -1.17 28.62
N ALA A 275 -0.60 -0.57 29.65
CA ALA A 275 -1.21 -0.47 30.98
C ALA A 275 -2.54 0.31 30.98
N ARG A 276 -2.76 1.18 29.99
CA ARG A 276 -4.03 1.90 29.78
C ARG A 276 -5.19 0.98 29.43
N TRP A 277 -4.92 -0.26 29.02
CA TRP A 277 -5.93 -1.27 28.69
C TRP A 277 -6.38 -2.12 29.88
N GLU A 278 -5.76 -1.98 31.07
CA GLU A 278 -6.23 -2.69 32.28
C GLU A 278 -7.72 -2.46 32.60
N PRO A 279 -8.25 -1.21 32.57
CA PRO A 279 -9.68 -0.98 32.80
C PRO A 279 -10.56 -1.45 31.64
N VAL A 280 -9.98 -1.70 30.46
CA VAL A 280 -10.72 -2.15 29.26
C VAL A 280 -10.84 -3.67 29.24
N LEU A 281 -9.76 -4.41 29.47
CA LEU A 281 -9.73 -5.88 29.36
C LEU A 281 -10.22 -6.58 30.64
N THR A 282 -11.41 -6.21 31.08
CA THR A 282 -12.05 -6.73 32.31
C THR A 282 -13.56 -6.92 32.10
N GLY A 283 -14.19 -7.74 32.96
CA GLY A 283 -15.63 -7.99 32.91
C GLY A 283 -16.09 -8.48 31.53
N ASP A 284 -17.13 -7.84 31.00
CA ASP A 284 -17.72 -8.21 29.70
C ASP A 284 -16.77 -7.96 28.51
N LEU A 285 -15.75 -7.12 28.69
CA LEU A 285 -14.76 -6.78 27.66
C LEU A 285 -13.50 -7.67 27.69
N GLU A 286 -13.36 -8.55 28.68
CA GLU A 286 -12.21 -9.48 28.79
C GLU A 286 -12.08 -10.43 27.57
N GLY A 287 -13.20 -10.70 26.90
CA GLY A 287 -13.24 -11.51 25.69
C GLY A 287 -12.78 -10.80 24.43
N LEU A 288 -12.53 -9.48 24.46
CA LEU A 288 -12.13 -8.70 23.29
C LEU A 288 -10.85 -9.27 22.66
N ARG A 289 -10.89 -9.50 21.35
CA ARG A 289 -9.73 -9.96 20.58
C ARG A 289 -8.91 -8.76 20.13
N VAL A 290 -7.74 -8.58 20.73
CA VAL A 290 -6.92 -7.38 20.56
C VAL A 290 -5.46 -7.74 20.26
N CYS A 291 -4.86 -7.06 19.28
CA CYS A 291 -3.44 -7.13 18.98
C CYS A 291 -2.76 -5.81 19.36
N PHE A 292 -1.82 -5.85 20.30
CA PHE A 292 -0.92 -4.76 20.63
C PHE A 292 0.23 -4.77 19.62
N ALA A 293 0.12 -3.98 18.55
CA ALA A 293 1.11 -4.00 17.48
C ALA A 293 2.51 -3.57 17.95
N HIS A 294 3.54 -4.04 17.25
CA HIS A 294 4.95 -3.75 17.53
C HIS A 294 5.47 -4.26 18.88
N PHE A 295 4.69 -5.00 19.66
CA PHE A 295 5.11 -5.55 20.95
C PHE A 295 5.74 -4.52 21.92
N GLY A 296 5.29 -3.27 21.92
CA GLY A 296 5.89 -2.19 22.71
C GLY A 296 7.09 -1.49 22.04
N GLY A 297 7.41 -1.85 20.81
CA GLY A 297 8.58 -1.43 20.04
C GLY A 297 9.74 -2.42 20.14
N TRP A 298 10.82 -2.13 19.41
CA TRP A 298 12.04 -2.95 19.40
C TRP A 298 12.64 -3.11 20.80
N GLN A 299 12.42 -2.15 21.71
CA GLN A 299 12.95 -2.16 23.07
C GLN A 299 12.54 -3.40 23.86
N SER A 300 11.35 -3.97 23.59
CA SER A 300 10.85 -5.13 24.33
C SER A 300 11.64 -6.40 24.06
N LEU A 301 12.02 -6.66 22.81
CA LEU A 301 12.76 -7.87 22.43
C LEU A 301 14.26 -7.63 22.20
N GLY A 302 14.63 -6.42 21.79
CA GLY A 302 16.00 -6.06 21.45
C GLY A 302 16.85 -5.65 22.64
N ARG A 303 16.26 -5.35 23.81
CA ARG A 303 17.03 -5.02 25.02
C ARG A 303 16.98 -6.15 26.05
N PRO A 304 18.04 -6.35 26.87
CA PRO A 304 18.05 -7.36 27.92
C PRO A 304 16.94 -7.20 28.96
N ASP A 305 16.63 -5.95 29.33
CA ASP A 305 15.63 -5.51 30.31
C ASP A 305 14.25 -5.23 29.68
N GLY A 306 14.08 -5.47 28.37
CA GLY A 306 12.87 -5.12 27.62
C GLY A 306 11.58 -5.79 28.12
N LEU A 307 11.70 -6.88 28.87
CA LEU A 307 10.58 -7.64 29.45
C LEU A 307 10.57 -7.62 30.99
N ASP A 308 11.34 -6.72 31.61
CA ASP A 308 11.35 -6.55 33.07
C ASP A 308 10.10 -5.82 33.56
N ASP A 309 9.75 -6.01 34.84
CA ASP A 309 8.57 -5.39 35.44
C ASP A 309 8.56 -3.87 35.25
N GLY A 310 7.44 -3.34 34.76
CA GLY A 310 7.26 -1.91 34.47
C GLY A 310 7.51 -1.52 33.02
N THR A 311 7.98 -2.41 32.15
CA THR A 311 8.05 -2.13 30.70
C THR A 311 6.73 -2.41 29.99
N TRP A 312 6.56 -1.82 28.80
CA TRP A 312 5.44 -2.13 27.92
C TRP A 312 5.46 -3.60 27.49
N GLY A 313 6.64 -4.14 27.17
CA GLY A 313 6.83 -5.55 26.83
C GLY A 313 6.36 -6.50 27.92
N ALA A 314 6.70 -6.22 29.19
CA ALA A 314 6.24 -7.03 30.33
C ALA A 314 4.70 -6.98 30.49
N THR A 315 4.09 -5.80 30.31
CA THR A 315 2.64 -5.63 30.40
C THR A 315 1.92 -6.40 29.29
N ILE A 316 2.38 -6.31 28.04
CA ILE A 316 1.82 -7.06 26.90
C ILE A 316 1.97 -8.56 27.14
N LEU A 317 3.15 -9.01 27.58
CA LEU A 317 3.41 -10.42 27.87
C LEU A 317 2.50 -10.95 28.98
N ARG A 318 2.26 -10.15 30.03
CA ARG A 318 1.30 -10.49 31.09
C ARG A 318 -0.11 -10.62 30.53
N PHE A 319 -0.59 -9.67 29.74
CA PHE A 319 -1.91 -9.77 29.12
C PHE A 319 -2.04 -10.99 28.20
N MET A 320 -1.02 -11.29 27.39
CA MET A 320 -1.02 -12.49 26.55
C MET A 320 -1.14 -13.78 27.36
N ARG A 321 -0.58 -13.84 28.58
CA ARG A 321 -0.67 -14.99 29.49
C ARG A 321 -2.00 -15.06 30.22
N GLU A 322 -2.48 -13.93 30.73
CA GLU A 322 -3.62 -13.86 31.65
C GLU A 322 -4.96 -13.73 30.93
N ARG A 323 -4.98 -13.15 29.72
CA ARG A 323 -6.21 -12.85 28.97
C ARG A 323 -6.37 -13.78 27.77
N PRO A 324 -7.61 -14.19 27.43
CA PRO A 324 -7.85 -15.25 26.45
C PRO A 324 -7.42 -14.87 25.03
N ASN A 325 -7.68 -13.61 24.63
CA ASN A 325 -7.64 -13.18 23.23
C ASN A 325 -6.70 -11.99 22.98
N VAL A 326 -5.59 -11.90 23.70
CA VAL A 326 -4.56 -10.86 23.52
C VAL A 326 -3.41 -11.36 22.64
N TYR A 327 -3.04 -10.56 21.65
CA TYR A 327 -2.02 -10.84 20.65
C TYR A 327 -1.00 -9.68 20.60
N THR A 328 0.13 -9.93 19.96
CA THR A 328 1.10 -8.92 19.56
C THR A 328 1.64 -9.23 18.17
N ASP A 329 2.08 -8.21 17.43
CA ASP A 329 2.84 -8.41 16.19
C ASP A 329 4.28 -7.90 16.32
N LEU A 330 5.12 -8.32 15.37
CA LEU A 330 6.53 -7.91 15.25
C LEU A 330 6.72 -6.85 14.15
N ALA A 331 5.68 -6.08 13.81
CA ALA A 331 5.76 -5.12 12.74
C ALA A 331 6.77 -4.01 13.07
N TYR A 332 7.51 -3.54 12.06
CA TYR A 332 8.51 -2.48 12.20
C TYR A 332 9.67 -2.77 13.19
N HIS A 333 9.96 -4.05 13.49
CA HIS A 333 11.16 -4.42 14.23
C HIS A 333 12.33 -4.46 13.26
N SER A 334 13.02 -3.32 13.09
CA SER A 334 14.17 -3.18 12.18
C SER A 334 15.50 -2.91 12.88
N ASP A 335 15.48 -2.40 14.11
CA ASP A 335 16.68 -1.98 14.84
C ASP A 335 17.67 -3.13 15.08
N GLN A 336 17.18 -4.34 15.29
CA GLN A 336 18.03 -5.52 15.47
C GLN A 336 18.87 -5.85 14.23
N MET A 337 18.54 -5.31 13.05
CA MET A 337 19.31 -5.51 11.82
C MET A 337 20.57 -4.65 11.76
N LEU A 338 20.75 -3.72 12.71
CA LEU A 338 21.83 -2.73 12.70
C LEU A 338 23.11 -3.22 13.41
N ASP A 339 22.99 -4.13 14.38
CA ASP A 339 24.12 -4.67 15.15
C ASP A 339 24.00 -6.20 15.35
N PRO A 340 25.06 -6.98 15.09
CA PRO A 340 25.03 -8.44 15.24
C PRO A 340 24.75 -8.96 16.66
N ALA A 341 25.10 -8.21 17.71
CA ALA A 341 24.82 -8.59 19.09
C ALA A 341 23.32 -8.41 19.40
N ASP A 342 22.74 -7.31 18.94
CA ASP A 342 21.30 -7.04 19.06
C ASP A 342 20.48 -8.08 18.29
N GLU A 343 20.91 -8.43 17.07
CA GLU A 343 20.31 -9.52 16.28
C GLU A 343 20.31 -10.85 17.04
N THR A 344 21.48 -11.23 17.57
CA THR A 344 21.64 -12.49 18.32
C THR A 344 20.72 -12.52 19.55
N HIS A 345 20.70 -11.43 20.32
CA HIS A 345 19.84 -11.30 21.50
C HIS A 345 18.35 -11.36 21.13
N TYR A 346 17.94 -10.59 20.13
CA TYR A 346 16.56 -10.50 19.67
C TYR A 346 16.00 -11.88 19.27
N PHE A 347 16.72 -12.62 18.42
CA PHE A 347 16.24 -13.92 17.96
C PHE A 347 16.35 -15.00 19.04
N ALA A 348 17.33 -14.94 19.94
CA ALA A 348 17.38 -15.82 21.10
C ALA A 348 16.17 -15.61 22.03
N ARG A 349 15.80 -14.35 22.29
CA ARG A 349 14.63 -14.01 23.10
C ARG A 349 13.32 -14.39 22.42
N LEU A 350 13.17 -14.09 21.13
CA LEU A 350 11.99 -14.50 20.37
C LEU A 350 11.83 -16.03 20.37
N ALA A 351 12.92 -16.76 20.13
CA ALA A 351 12.90 -18.23 20.19
C ALA A 351 12.53 -18.77 21.58
N GLU A 352 12.94 -18.10 22.66
CA GLU A 352 12.51 -18.44 24.03
C GLU A 352 11.00 -18.30 24.19
N LEU A 353 10.41 -17.18 23.77
CA LEU A 353 8.96 -16.95 23.86
C LEU A 353 8.17 -17.95 23.00
N LEU A 354 8.69 -18.32 21.83
CA LEU A 354 8.02 -19.25 20.91
C LEU A 354 8.08 -20.73 21.37
N ARG A 355 8.84 -21.06 22.43
CA ARG A 355 8.77 -22.39 23.06
C ARG A 355 7.51 -22.58 23.91
N ASP A 356 6.91 -21.50 24.37
CA ASP A 356 5.63 -21.53 25.07
C ASP A 356 4.50 -21.60 24.05
N GLU A 357 3.74 -22.71 24.04
CA GLU A 357 2.66 -22.95 23.09
C GLU A 357 1.57 -21.87 23.15
N HIS A 358 1.29 -21.33 24.35
CA HIS A 358 0.28 -20.31 24.55
C HIS A 358 0.73 -18.97 23.94
N LEU A 359 1.99 -18.58 24.15
CA LEU A 359 2.55 -17.35 23.57
C LEU A 359 2.77 -17.46 22.06
N ARG A 360 3.27 -18.61 21.60
CA ARG A 360 3.54 -18.90 20.18
C ARG A 360 2.31 -18.67 19.29
N ARG A 361 1.12 -19.02 19.78
CA ARG A 361 -0.16 -18.81 19.07
C ARG A 361 -0.62 -17.35 19.01
N ARG A 362 0.08 -16.44 19.70
CA ARG A 362 -0.32 -15.04 19.92
C ARG A 362 0.72 -14.01 19.45
N ILE A 363 1.88 -14.46 18.97
CA ILE A 363 2.89 -13.60 18.33
C ILE A 363 2.71 -13.69 16.81
N LEU A 364 2.53 -12.55 16.16
CA LEU A 364 2.16 -12.44 14.75
C LEU A 364 3.28 -11.76 13.95
N PHE A 365 3.47 -12.21 12.71
CA PHE A 365 4.34 -11.52 11.76
C PHE A 365 3.60 -10.39 11.03
N GLY A 366 4.18 -9.19 11.04
CA GLY A 366 3.72 -8.04 10.28
C GLY A 366 4.90 -7.20 9.82
N THR A 367 4.69 -6.33 8.83
CA THR A 367 5.77 -5.50 8.24
C THR A 367 5.73 -4.03 8.68
N ASP A 368 4.53 -3.47 8.91
CA ASP A 368 4.26 -2.03 8.97
C ASP A 368 4.42 -1.30 7.62
N SER A 369 4.33 -2.02 6.50
CA SER A 369 4.42 -1.43 5.17
C SER A 369 3.22 -0.57 4.82
N TRP A 370 3.30 0.48 4.02
CA TRP A 370 4.53 0.96 3.38
C TRP A 370 5.37 1.90 4.27
N LEU A 371 5.03 2.12 5.54
CA LEU A 371 5.82 2.98 6.44
C LEU A 371 7.22 2.40 6.70
N LEU A 372 7.36 1.08 6.70
CA LEU A 372 8.64 0.36 6.68
C LEU A 372 9.56 0.77 5.52
N ARG A 373 9.02 1.28 4.39
CA ARG A 373 9.81 1.64 3.20
C ARG A 373 10.81 2.76 3.40
N LEU A 374 10.68 3.50 4.50
CA LEU A 374 11.68 4.47 4.91
C LEU A 374 12.97 3.81 5.49
N ASP A 375 12.93 2.51 5.79
CA ASP A 375 14.07 1.71 6.24
C ASP A 375 14.52 0.68 5.20
N MET A 376 13.57 -0.06 4.64
CA MET A 376 13.87 -1.16 3.72
C MET A 376 12.63 -1.62 2.93
N THR A 377 12.85 -2.50 1.96
CA THR A 377 11.75 -3.13 1.23
C THR A 377 11.12 -4.28 2.03
N ASP A 378 9.84 -4.55 1.79
CA ASP A 378 9.14 -5.70 2.35
C ASP A 378 9.88 -7.01 2.08
N ASP A 379 10.32 -7.24 0.84
CA ASP A 379 11.07 -8.44 0.47
C ASP A 379 12.35 -8.63 1.30
N VAL A 380 13.06 -7.54 1.63
CA VAL A 380 14.23 -7.60 2.52
C VAL A 380 13.80 -8.00 3.93
N TYR A 381 12.72 -7.41 4.45
CA TYR A 381 12.21 -7.71 5.79
C TYR A 381 11.70 -9.16 5.92
N TRP A 382 10.91 -9.63 4.96
CA TRP A 382 10.46 -11.02 4.87
C TRP A 382 11.63 -12.00 4.84
N ARG A 383 12.61 -11.74 3.97
CA ARG A 383 13.79 -12.58 3.83
C ARG A 383 14.62 -12.61 5.11
N TYR A 384 14.77 -11.47 5.77
CA TYR A 384 15.51 -11.35 7.02
C TYR A 384 14.94 -12.27 8.10
N PHE A 385 13.64 -12.18 8.40
CA PHE A 385 13.03 -13.06 9.40
C PHE A 385 13.07 -14.54 8.99
N ARG A 386 12.85 -14.85 7.71
CA ARG A 386 12.95 -16.23 7.18
C ARG A 386 14.34 -16.84 7.34
N GLN A 387 15.40 -16.03 7.24
CA GLN A 387 16.78 -16.50 7.33
C GLN A 387 17.26 -16.71 8.77
N HIS A 388 16.73 -15.93 9.73
CA HIS A 388 17.21 -15.93 11.12
C HIS A 388 16.32 -16.74 12.07
N MET A 389 15.13 -17.15 11.64
CA MET A 389 14.23 -18.00 12.42
C MET A 389 14.26 -19.47 11.96
N ALA A 390 13.90 -20.38 12.86
CA ALA A 390 13.59 -21.75 12.45
C ALA A 390 12.37 -21.73 11.51
N PRO A 391 12.38 -22.48 10.38
CA PRO A 391 11.28 -22.44 9.41
C PRO A 391 9.90 -22.71 10.02
N ALA A 392 9.79 -23.68 10.94
CA ALA A 392 8.54 -24.01 11.61
C ALA A 392 8.01 -22.88 12.52
N ASP A 393 8.92 -22.09 13.11
CA ASP A 393 8.54 -20.95 13.96
C ASP A 393 8.08 -19.78 13.09
N PHE A 394 8.80 -19.50 11.99
CA PHE A 394 8.38 -18.50 11.02
C PHE A 394 7.01 -18.85 10.40
N ASP A 395 6.82 -20.07 9.92
CA ASP A 395 5.54 -20.55 9.37
C ASP A 395 4.40 -20.46 10.38
N HIS A 396 4.72 -20.58 11.68
CA HIS A 396 3.72 -20.41 12.71
C HIS A 396 3.32 -18.95 12.89
N ILE A 397 4.28 -18.04 13.10
CA ILE A 397 3.97 -16.62 13.35
C ILE A 397 3.48 -15.89 12.10
N ALA A 398 3.85 -16.35 10.90
CA ALA A 398 3.39 -15.79 9.63
C ALA A 398 2.20 -16.54 9.04
N GLY A 399 1.88 -17.76 9.48
CA GLY A 399 0.79 -18.57 8.91
C GLY A 399 -0.29 -18.93 9.92
N ALA A 400 0.07 -19.74 10.92
CA ALA A 400 -0.90 -20.32 11.86
C ALA A 400 -1.49 -19.30 12.84
N ALA A 401 -0.64 -18.51 13.52
CA ALA A 401 -1.10 -17.55 14.52
C ALA A 401 -1.94 -16.40 13.92
N PRO A 402 -1.56 -15.79 12.77
CA PRO A 402 -2.40 -14.81 12.06
C PRO A 402 -3.80 -15.32 11.74
N LYS A 403 -3.91 -16.58 11.31
CA LYS A 403 -5.19 -17.22 10.99
C LYS A 403 -6.11 -17.27 12.22
N LEU A 404 -5.57 -17.60 13.40
CA LEU A 404 -6.34 -17.55 14.66
C LEU A 404 -6.83 -16.13 14.97
N PHE A 405 -5.95 -15.14 14.87
CA PHE A 405 -6.30 -13.74 15.11
C PHE A 405 -7.38 -13.23 14.14
N LEU A 406 -7.31 -13.62 12.87
CA LEU A 406 -8.25 -13.18 11.84
C LEU A 406 -9.57 -13.97 11.81
N GLY A 407 -9.64 -15.09 12.53
CA GLY A 407 -10.87 -15.89 12.66
C GLY A 407 -11.02 -17.02 11.65
N PHE A 408 -9.91 -17.48 11.06
CA PHE A 408 -9.88 -18.73 10.31
C PHE A 408 -10.12 -19.94 11.23
N PRO A 409 -10.55 -21.09 10.68
CA PRO A 409 -10.79 -22.29 11.47
C PRO A 409 -9.50 -22.78 12.14
N GLU A 410 -9.58 -23.16 13.42
CA GLU A 410 -8.41 -23.66 14.16
C GLU A 410 -7.96 -25.06 13.72
N ALA A 411 -8.86 -25.82 13.11
CA ALA A 411 -8.62 -27.17 12.61
C ALA A 411 -9.46 -27.44 11.36
N PRO A 412 -9.04 -28.38 10.50
CA PRO A 412 -9.87 -28.83 9.38
C PRO A 412 -11.27 -29.26 9.85
N GLY A 413 -12.32 -28.70 9.24
CA GLY A 413 -13.71 -28.96 9.59
C GLY A 413 -14.28 -28.12 10.74
N ALA A 414 -13.47 -27.31 11.43
CA ALA A 414 -13.98 -26.31 12.36
C ALA A 414 -14.65 -25.15 11.60
N ALA A 415 -15.59 -24.47 12.26
CA ALA A 415 -16.24 -23.30 11.68
C ALA A 415 -15.30 -22.08 11.69
N MET A 416 -15.39 -21.24 10.66
CA MET A 416 -14.83 -19.89 10.69
C MET A 416 -15.52 -19.07 11.77
N ARG A 417 -14.82 -18.08 12.32
CA ARG A 417 -15.39 -17.08 13.23
C ARG A 417 -16.31 -16.10 12.51
N ALA A 418 -17.19 -15.43 13.25
CA ALA A 418 -18.30 -14.68 12.65
C ALA A 418 -17.81 -13.51 11.78
N ASN A 419 -16.71 -12.85 12.14
CA ASN A 419 -16.10 -11.80 11.32
C ASN A 419 -15.65 -12.30 9.95
N LEU A 420 -14.95 -13.44 9.90
CA LEU A 420 -14.49 -14.02 8.65
C LEU A 420 -15.65 -14.57 7.83
N GLN A 421 -16.63 -15.21 8.46
CA GLN A 421 -17.86 -15.65 7.78
C GLN A 421 -18.58 -14.48 7.09
N ARG A 422 -18.72 -13.34 7.75
CA ARG A 422 -19.32 -12.13 7.14
C ARG A 422 -18.51 -11.63 5.95
N HIS A 423 -17.19 -11.59 6.06
CA HIS A 423 -16.33 -11.18 4.95
C HIS A 423 -16.43 -12.11 3.74
N VAL A 424 -16.38 -13.44 3.97
CA VAL A 424 -16.55 -14.43 2.90
C VAL A 424 -17.94 -14.30 2.27
N ALA A 425 -19.00 -14.18 3.06
CA ALA A 425 -20.36 -13.97 2.55
C ALA A 425 -20.49 -12.65 1.76
N TRP A 426 -19.78 -11.60 2.16
CA TRP A 426 -19.72 -10.35 1.41
C TRP A 426 -19.01 -10.55 0.05
N LEU A 427 -17.87 -11.24 0.01
CA LEU A 427 -17.19 -11.56 -1.25
C LEU A 427 -18.05 -12.45 -2.17
N SER A 428 -18.73 -13.46 -1.63
CA SER A 428 -19.64 -14.31 -2.43
C SER A 428 -20.82 -13.53 -3.03
N ARG A 429 -21.34 -12.53 -2.34
CA ARG A 429 -22.37 -11.62 -2.88
C ARG A 429 -21.86 -10.76 -4.04
N HIS A 430 -20.56 -10.43 -4.04
CA HIS A 430 -19.91 -9.61 -5.07
C HIS A 430 -19.04 -10.46 -6.02
N ARG A 431 -19.27 -11.77 -6.12
CA ARG A 431 -18.42 -12.71 -6.88
C ARG A 431 -18.29 -12.43 -8.39
N ALA A 432 -19.16 -11.58 -8.94
CA ALA A 432 -19.13 -11.12 -10.33
C ALA A 432 -18.42 -9.77 -10.51
N GLU A 433 -18.04 -9.11 -9.40
CA GLU A 433 -17.40 -7.80 -9.36
C GLU A 433 -15.91 -7.89 -8.95
N VAL A 434 -15.40 -9.10 -8.72
CA VAL A 434 -14.02 -9.32 -8.30
C VAL A 434 -13.03 -9.09 -9.45
N GLY A 435 -11.89 -8.47 -9.13
CA GLY A 435 -10.86 -8.10 -10.11
C GLY A 435 -9.85 -9.19 -10.44
N ALA A 436 -9.81 -10.25 -9.64
CA ALA A 436 -8.87 -11.35 -9.82
C ALA A 436 -9.49 -12.67 -9.35
N ARG A 437 -8.92 -13.79 -9.81
CA ARG A 437 -9.29 -15.11 -9.31
C ARG A 437 -8.90 -15.21 -7.82
N PRO A 438 -9.83 -15.60 -6.92
CA PRO A 438 -9.52 -15.83 -5.52
C PRO A 438 -8.46 -16.90 -5.27
N PRO A 439 -7.72 -16.82 -4.14
CA PRO A 439 -6.82 -17.87 -3.68
C PRO A 439 -7.59 -19.12 -3.26
N THR A 440 -6.86 -20.23 -3.12
CA THR A 440 -7.44 -21.56 -2.87
C THR A 440 -8.36 -21.58 -1.64
N TRP A 441 -7.91 -20.95 -0.54
CA TRP A 441 -8.65 -20.94 0.71
C TRP A 441 -10.04 -20.30 0.59
N LEU A 442 -10.17 -19.24 -0.23
CA LEU A 442 -11.43 -18.52 -0.38
C LEU A 442 -12.40 -19.29 -1.30
N LEU A 443 -11.87 -19.96 -2.33
CA LEU A 443 -12.66 -20.86 -3.16
C LEU A 443 -13.25 -22.01 -2.32
N GLU A 444 -12.45 -22.60 -1.44
CA GLU A 444 -12.88 -23.65 -0.52
C GLU A 444 -13.92 -23.13 0.50
N ALA A 445 -13.68 -21.97 1.09
CA ALA A 445 -14.57 -21.37 2.09
C ALA A 445 -15.90 -20.91 1.51
N ALA A 446 -15.91 -20.38 0.28
CA ALA A 446 -17.12 -19.90 -0.39
C ALA A 446 -17.93 -21.04 -1.02
N GLY A 447 -17.29 -22.10 -1.50
CA GLY A 447 -17.96 -23.21 -2.21
C GLY A 447 -18.62 -22.81 -3.53
N GLU A 448 -18.28 -21.64 -4.07
CA GLU A 448 -18.87 -21.04 -5.27
C GLU A 448 -17.79 -20.67 -6.30
N ALA A 449 -18.18 -20.63 -7.58
CA ALA A 449 -17.32 -20.12 -8.64
C ALA A 449 -17.36 -18.59 -8.66
N PHE A 450 -16.19 -17.96 -8.79
CA PHE A 450 -16.06 -16.52 -8.99
C PHE A 450 -15.90 -16.22 -10.48
N GLU A 451 -16.68 -15.26 -10.98
CA GLU A 451 -16.57 -14.79 -12.35
C GLU A 451 -15.50 -13.70 -12.39
N ALA A 452 -14.23 -14.11 -12.40
CA ALA A 452 -13.15 -13.19 -12.68
C ALA A 452 -13.22 -12.84 -14.17
N GLY A 453 -13.76 -11.67 -14.51
CA GLY A 453 -13.63 -11.14 -15.86
C GLY A 453 -12.14 -11.04 -16.18
N ARG A 454 -11.62 -11.88 -17.08
CA ARG A 454 -10.24 -11.68 -17.55
C ARG A 454 -10.21 -10.33 -18.25
N GLU A 455 -9.43 -9.42 -17.69
CA GLU A 455 -9.41 -8.02 -18.10
C GLU A 455 -9.07 -7.90 -19.60
N PRO A 456 -9.75 -7.02 -20.36
CA PRO A 456 -9.13 -6.54 -21.60
C PRO A 456 -7.82 -5.86 -21.20
N ALA A 457 -6.75 -6.04 -22.01
CA ALA A 457 -5.37 -5.57 -21.78
C ALA A 457 -5.28 -4.52 -20.67
N ASP A 458 -4.58 -4.79 -19.55
CA ASP A 458 -4.40 -3.83 -18.46
C ASP A 458 -4.09 -2.48 -19.11
N TRP A 459 -5.06 -1.55 -19.01
CA TRP A 459 -5.03 -0.29 -19.74
C TRP A 459 -4.05 0.65 -19.03
N SER A 460 -2.80 0.23 -19.03
CA SER A 460 -1.66 0.85 -18.41
C SER A 460 -0.58 1.06 -19.47
N GLN A 461 0.19 2.14 -19.32
CA GLN A 461 1.31 2.45 -20.21
C GLN A 461 2.43 1.40 -20.16
N LYS A 462 2.33 0.42 -19.26
CA LYS A 462 3.24 -0.74 -19.21
C LYS A 462 2.87 -1.77 -20.29
N SER A 463 1.57 -1.90 -20.62
CA SER A 463 1.12 -2.79 -21.67
C SER A 463 1.55 -2.29 -23.05
N ARG A 464 2.29 -3.15 -23.78
CA ARG A 464 2.82 -2.83 -25.11
C ARG A 464 1.70 -2.64 -26.13
N SER A 465 0.70 -3.53 -26.12
CA SER A 465 -0.48 -3.45 -26.96
C SER A 465 -1.27 -2.17 -26.69
N VAL A 466 -1.45 -1.79 -25.42
CA VAL A 466 -2.20 -0.58 -25.06
C VAL A 466 -1.45 0.69 -25.46
N ARG A 467 -0.11 0.74 -25.28
CA ARG A 467 0.70 1.86 -25.81
C ARG A 467 0.59 2.00 -27.31
N CYS A 468 0.64 0.90 -28.06
CA CYS A 468 0.47 0.92 -29.51
C CYS A 468 -0.91 1.45 -29.88
N THR A 469 -1.96 0.90 -29.28
CA THR A 469 -3.34 1.32 -29.52
C THR A 469 -3.54 2.80 -29.21
N TYR A 470 -3.14 3.27 -28.03
CA TYR A 470 -3.29 4.67 -27.65
C TYR A 470 -2.47 5.60 -28.55
N ARG A 471 -1.21 5.26 -28.85
CA ARG A 471 -0.34 6.10 -29.70
C ARG A 471 -0.93 6.30 -31.10
N GLN A 472 -1.40 5.24 -31.73
CA GLN A 472 -1.95 5.32 -33.08
C GLN A 472 -3.33 6.01 -33.09
N CYS A 473 -4.18 5.74 -32.08
CA CYS A 473 -5.50 6.35 -31.99
C CYS A 473 -5.44 7.82 -31.53
N ARG A 474 -4.37 8.25 -30.84
CA ARG A 474 -4.23 9.64 -30.34
C ARG A 474 -4.28 10.69 -31.44
N ALA A 475 -3.83 10.38 -32.66
CA ALA A 475 -3.91 11.30 -33.80
C ALA A 475 -5.35 11.63 -34.22
N PHE A 476 -6.30 10.76 -33.86
CA PHE A 476 -7.73 10.89 -34.17
C PHE A 476 -8.53 11.40 -32.96
N MET A 477 -7.92 11.55 -31.78
CA MET A 477 -8.63 12.02 -30.59
C MET A 477 -9.01 13.50 -30.68
N THR A 478 -10.18 13.85 -30.15
CA THR A 478 -10.56 15.24 -29.93
C THR A 478 -9.63 15.89 -28.89
N PRO A 479 -9.52 17.24 -28.86
CA PRO A 479 -8.73 17.91 -27.83
C PRO A 479 -9.16 17.56 -26.39
N GLY A 480 -10.45 17.26 -26.17
CA GLY A 480 -10.98 16.81 -24.88
C GLY A 480 -10.48 15.42 -24.49
N GLN A 481 -10.48 14.48 -25.44
CA GLN A 481 -9.93 13.13 -25.25
C GLN A 481 -8.42 13.16 -25.05
N VAL A 482 -7.68 13.94 -25.84
CA VAL A 482 -6.22 14.10 -25.64
C VAL A 482 -5.91 14.66 -24.25
N ARG A 483 -6.70 15.64 -23.77
CA ARG A 483 -6.57 16.18 -22.40
C ARG A 483 -6.98 15.18 -21.33
N GLY A 484 -7.97 14.33 -21.60
CA GLY A 484 -8.36 13.23 -20.71
C GLY A 484 -7.25 12.19 -20.55
N GLY A 485 -6.32 12.13 -21.50
CA GLY A 485 -5.10 11.34 -21.38
C GLY A 485 -5.35 9.84 -21.49
N TYR A 486 -4.32 9.07 -21.17
CA TYR A 486 -4.29 7.63 -21.44
C TYR A 486 -5.49 6.89 -20.82
N LEU A 487 -5.65 6.97 -19.50
CA LEU A 487 -6.65 6.22 -18.75
C LEU A 487 -8.09 6.58 -19.12
N ALA A 488 -8.39 7.87 -19.30
CA ALA A 488 -9.73 8.32 -19.67
C ALA A 488 -10.18 7.79 -21.04
N ASN A 489 -9.23 7.43 -21.90
CA ASN A 489 -9.53 6.88 -23.22
C ASN A 489 -9.69 5.37 -23.25
N ARG A 490 -9.56 4.66 -22.11
CA ARG A 490 -9.79 3.20 -22.01
C ARG A 490 -11.12 2.80 -22.65
N THR A 491 -12.16 3.54 -22.29
CA THR A 491 -13.54 3.26 -22.66
C THR A 491 -14.02 4.08 -23.87
N THR A 492 -13.18 4.95 -24.42
CA THR A 492 -13.51 5.73 -25.62
C THR A 492 -13.77 4.76 -26.78
N ARG A 493 -14.94 4.91 -27.41
CA ARG A 493 -15.29 4.13 -28.61
C ARG A 493 -14.60 4.72 -29.84
N LEU A 494 -14.25 3.89 -30.80
CA LEU A 494 -13.64 4.36 -32.05
C LEU A 494 -14.52 5.38 -32.78
N ALA A 495 -15.85 5.19 -32.77
CA ALA A 495 -16.82 6.14 -33.33
C ALA A 495 -16.82 7.52 -32.65
N GLU A 496 -16.24 7.66 -31.46
CA GLU A 496 -16.11 8.93 -30.73
C GLU A 496 -14.82 9.69 -31.11
N LEU A 497 -13.94 9.09 -31.94
CA LEU A 497 -12.74 9.75 -32.44
C LEU A 497 -13.07 10.68 -33.62
N THR A 498 -12.32 11.77 -33.70
CA THR A 498 -12.36 12.70 -34.82
C THR A 498 -11.97 11.97 -36.11
N TYR A 499 -12.78 12.15 -37.16
CA TYR A 499 -12.61 11.54 -38.50
C TYR A 499 -12.89 10.03 -38.61
N PHE A 500 -13.37 9.38 -37.56
CA PHE A 500 -13.84 7.99 -37.62
C PHE A 500 -15.33 7.93 -38.03
N ARG A 501 -15.63 8.36 -39.27
CA ARG A 501 -17.00 8.54 -39.77
C ARG A 501 -17.31 7.56 -40.91
N PRO A 502 -18.11 6.50 -40.68
CA PRO A 502 -18.42 5.49 -41.70
C PRO A 502 -19.04 6.02 -42.99
N GLN A 503 -19.64 7.22 -42.96
CA GLN A 503 -20.26 7.87 -44.10
C GLN A 503 -19.27 8.72 -44.93
N ASP A 504 -18.01 8.86 -44.50
CA ASP A 504 -16.98 9.58 -45.25
C ASP A 504 -16.49 8.73 -46.45
N PRO A 505 -16.43 9.27 -47.69
CA PRO A 505 -15.94 8.54 -48.85
C PRO A 505 -14.53 7.98 -48.71
N ASN A 506 -13.71 8.54 -47.82
CA ASN A 506 -12.34 8.11 -47.56
C ASN A 506 -12.22 7.19 -46.32
N PHE A 507 -13.32 6.84 -45.65
CA PHE A 507 -13.28 6.07 -44.41
C PHE A 507 -12.58 4.72 -44.56
N ALA A 508 -12.78 4.03 -45.70
CA ALA A 508 -12.09 2.79 -46.00
C ALA A 508 -10.56 2.94 -45.97
N LEU A 509 -10.03 4.02 -46.56
CA LEU A 509 -8.59 4.31 -46.57
C LEU A 509 -8.05 4.63 -45.17
N VAL A 510 -8.84 5.30 -44.32
CA VAL A 510 -8.50 5.60 -42.92
C VAL A 510 -8.40 4.31 -42.10
N VAL A 511 -9.36 3.41 -42.27
CA VAL A 511 -9.36 2.10 -41.59
C VAL A 511 -8.18 1.24 -42.04
N ASP A 512 -7.93 1.16 -43.34
CA ASP A 512 -6.83 0.36 -43.90
C ASP A 512 -5.47 0.88 -43.39
N GLY A 513 -5.27 2.19 -43.38
CA GLY A 513 -4.05 2.82 -42.87
C GLY A 513 -3.84 2.64 -41.36
N LEU A 514 -4.91 2.79 -40.56
CA LEU A 514 -4.82 2.61 -39.11
C LEU A 514 -4.55 1.14 -38.73
N ALA A 515 -5.16 0.19 -39.43
CA ALA A 515 -4.91 -1.23 -39.22
C ALA A 515 -3.43 -1.59 -39.49
N LEU A 516 -2.87 -1.11 -40.60
CA LEU A 516 -1.45 -1.30 -40.93
C LEU A 516 -0.52 -0.71 -39.85
N ASN A 517 -0.85 0.48 -39.33
CA ASN A 517 -0.04 1.15 -38.30
C ASN A 517 -0.13 0.48 -36.92
N LEU A 518 -1.29 -0.08 -36.55
CA LEU A 518 -1.47 -0.81 -35.29
C LEU A 518 -0.69 -2.12 -35.30
N VAL A 519 -0.83 -2.91 -36.37
CA VAL A 519 -0.08 -4.15 -36.55
C VAL A 519 1.42 -3.86 -36.64
N GLY A 520 1.83 -2.87 -37.43
CA GLY A 520 3.24 -2.46 -37.54
C GLY A 520 3.83 -1.98 -36.21
N CYS A 521 3.07 -1.24 -35.40
CA CYS A 521 3.52 -0.83 -34.06
C CYS A 521 3.81 -2.04 -33.16
N ALA A 522 3.01 -3.10 -33.24
CA ALA A 522 3.24 -4.33 -32.49
C ALA A 522 4.49 -5.06 -33.00
N GLU A 523 4.67 -5.17 -34.33
CA GLU A 523 5.86 -5.74 -34.96
C GLU A 523 7.15 -5.00 -34.52
N ASP A 524 7.11 -3.66 -34.46
CA ASP A 524 8.25 -2.82 -34.05
C ASP A 524 8.68 -3.03 -32.57
N THR A 525 7.84 -3.66 -31.74
CA THR A 525 8.22 -4.04 -30.37
C THR A 525 9.04 -5.34 -30.29
N GLY A 526 9.24 -6.03 -31.42
CA GLY A 526 9.93 -7.31 -31.49
C GLY A 526 9.07 -8.51 -31.05
N ALA A 527 7.78 -8.31 -30.80
CA ALA A 527 6.86 -9.37 -30.39
C ALA A 527 6.57 -10.33 -31.56
N PRO A 528 6.76 -11.66 -31.40
CA PRO A 528 6.42 -12.62 -32.43
C PRO A 528 4.89 -12.76 -32.58
N TYR A 529 4.46 -13.19 -33.77
CA TYR A 529 3.08 -13.62 -33.98
C TYR A 529 2.84 -14.96 -33.29
N ARG A 530 1.68 -15.11 -32.63
CA ARG A 530 1.26 -16.42 -32.09
C ARG A 530 0.94 -17.38 -33.25
N GLU A 531 1.13 -18.70 -33.03
CA GLU A 531 1.26 -19.81 -34.03
C GLU A 531 0.19 -19.94 -35.15
N SER A 532 -0.80 -19.05 -35.25
CA SER A 532 -1.85 -19.03 -36.27
C SER A 532 -1.97 -17.72 -37.06
N TRP A 533 -1.18 -16.69 -36.71
CA TRP A 533 -1.29 -15.36 -37.31
C TRP A 533 -0.18 -15.09 -38.32
N THR A 534 -0.57 -14.53 -39.46
CA THR A 534 0.33 -13.89 -40.42
C THR A 534 0.02 -12.39 -40.43
N ARG A 535 0.99 -11.57 -40.87
CA ARG A 535 0.77 -10.13 -41.03
C ARG A 535 -0.48 -9.79 -41.84
N ALA A 536 -0.71 -10.51 -42.95
CA ALA A 536 -1.90 -10.32 -43.78
C ALA A 536 -3.21 -10.62 -43.02
N ALA A 537 -3.27 -11.75 -42.30
CA ALA A 537 -4.43 -12.13 -41.52
C ALA A 537 -4.70 -11.20 -40.32
N ALA A 538 -3.63 -10.74 -39.65
CA ALA A 538 -3.74 -9.79 -38.54
C ALA A 538 -4.29 -8.43 -39.02
N VAL A 539 -3.75 -7.88 -40.12
CA VAL A 539 -4.25 -6.63 -40.70
C VAL A 539 -5.71 -6.76 -41.12
N GLU A 540 -6.10 -7.86 -41.79
CA GLU A 540 -7.49 -8.10 -42.16
C GLU A 540 -8.44 -8.15 -40.97
N ARG A 541 -8.04 -8.84 -39.89
CA ARG A 541 -8.84 -8.93 -38.67
C ARG A 541 -8.98 -7.59 -37.95
N VAL A 542 -7.91 -6.81 -37.85
CA VAL A 542 -7.96 -5.46 -37.27
C VAL A 542 -8.85 -4.55 -38.11
N MET A 543 -8.74 -4.58 -39.46
CA MET A 543 -9.63 -3.82 -40.35
C MET A 543 -11.11 -4.16 -40.11
N ALA A 544 -11.44 -5.44 -39.95
CA ALA A 544 -12.82 -5.87 -39.70
C ALA A 544 -13.40 -5.28 -38.40
N VAL A 545 -12.59 -5.21 -37.34
CA VAL A 545 -13.00 -4.61 -36.05
C VAL A 545 -13.08 -3.09 -36.14
N LEU A 546 -12.15 -2.44 -36.85
CA LEU A 546 -12.18 -1.00 -37.05
C LEU A 546 -13.41 -0.54 -37.86
N ARG A 547 -13.86 -1.31 -38.87
CA ARG A 547 -15.01 -0.94 -39.71
C ARG A 547 -16.32 -0.78 -38.95
N THR A 548 -16.50 -1.44 -37.80
CA THR A 548 -17.73 -1.35 -37.01
C THR A 548 -17.80 -0.05 -36.20
N GLY A 549 -16.65 0.47 -35.75
CA GLY A 549 -16.56 1.68 -34.91
C GLY A 549 -17.05 1.53 -33.47
N ASP A 550 -17.67 0.41 -33.12
CA ASP A 550 -18.31 0.19 -31.82
C ASP A 550 -17.34 -0.21 -30.70
N SER A 551 -16.16 -0.73 -31.07
CA SER A 551 -15.14 -1.18 -30.12
C SER A 551 -14.53 -0.02 -29.35
N ARG A 552 -14.23 -0.25 -28.07
CA ARG A 552 -13.47 0.69 -27.24
C ARG A 552 -11.99 0.48 -27.46
N LEU A 553 -11.17 1.48 -27.14
CA LEU A 553 -9.73 1.35 -27.33
C LEU A 553 -9.14 0.17 -26.56
N VAL A 554 -9.63 -0.13 -25.35
CA VAL A 554 -9.19 -1.30 -24.56
C VAL A 554 -9.50 -2.63 -25.26
N ASP A 555 -10.59 -2.69 -26.02
CA ASP A 555 -10.97 -3.88 -26.78
C ASP A 555 -10.03 -4.06 -27.99
N VAL A 556 -9.57 -2.97 -28.60
CA VAL A 556 -8.57 -2.98 -29.69
C VAL A 556 -7.19 -3.40 -29.16
N ALA A 557 -6.81 -2.97 -27.96
CA ALA A 557 -5.57 -3.41 -27.33
C ALA A 557 -5.62 -4.92 -26.96
N GLY A 558 -6.73 -5.39 -26.39
CA GLY A 558 -6.93 -6.81 -26.13
C GLY A 558 -6.92 -7.67 -27.41
N LEU A 559 -7.37 -7.11 -28.54
CA LEU A 559 -7.27 -7.78 -29.84
C LEU A 559 -5.81 -7.97 -30.27
N LEU A 560 -4.94 -6.96 -30.10
CA LEU A 560 -3.51 -7.09 -30.41
C LEU A 560 -2.83 -8.12 -29.50
N ASP A 561 -3.17 -8.17 -28.20
CA ASP A 561 -2.65 -9.20 -27.26
C ASP A 561 -3.02 -10.63 -27.69
N SER A 562 -4.16 -10.80 -28.38
CA SER A 562 -4.58 -12.11 -28.89
C SER A 562 -3.80 -12.56 -30.14
N MET A 563 -3.13 -11.63 -30.83
CA MET A 563 -2.42 -11.88 -32.09
C MET A 563 -0.91 -12.01 -31.89
N PHE A 564 -0.36 -11.25 -30.95
CA PHE A 564 1.08 -11.14 -30.69
C PHE A 564 1.42 -11.68 -29.31
N ASP A 565 2.61 -12.26 -29.17
CA ASP A 565 3.17 -12.60 -27.87
C ASP A 565 4.06 -11.46 -27.36
N PHE A 566 3.49 -10.61 -26.50
CA PHE A 566 4.24 -9.49 -25.92
C PHE A 566 5.08 -9.90 -24.70
N GLU A 567 4.95 -11.14 -24.20
CA GLU A 567 5.70 -11.66 -23.05
C GLU A 567 7.06 -12.21 -23.47
N GLU A 568 7.18 -12.81 -24.66
CA GLU A 568 8.45 -13.34 -25.19
C GLU A 568 9.44 -12.27 -25.69
N ALA A 569 9.03 -11.00 -25.81
CA ALA A 569 9.87 -9.93 -26.34
C ALA A 569 10.89 -9.37 -25.30
N LEU A 570 11.53 -10.28 -24.56
CA LEU A 570 12.68 -10.07 -23.70
C LEU A 570 13.85 -10.95 -24.19
N VAL A 571 14.68 -10.34 -25.04
CA VAL A 571 16.14 -10.51 -25.00
C VAL A 571 16.74 -9.14 -24.79
#